data_AF-A0A497REE7-F1
#
_entry.id   AF-A0A497REE7-F1
#
_cell.length_a   1.000
_cell.length_b   1.000
_cell.length_c   1.000
_cell.angle_alpha   90.00
_cell.angle_beta   90.00
_cell.angle_gamma   90.00
#
_symmetry.space_group_name_H-M   'P 1'
#
loop_
_entity.id
_entity.type
_entity.pdbx_description
1 polymer ?
#
loop_
_entity_poly.entity_id
_entity_poly.type
_entity_poly.pdbx_seq_one_letter_code
_entity_poly.pdbx_strand_id
1 'polypeptide(L)'
;MSMVTVIRWHTEKSGRRKEHVSIIIEKYPRCGKKGRLTSQGSRIYGRRLIIKHSEGWRIKAGDCYFTWNDEGYDELYEIYKKVRLKRR
;
A
#
# COMPACT_ATOMS: atom_id res chain seq x y z
N MET A 1 0.17 -26.20 -1.32
CA MET A 1 -0.06 -25.53 -0.02
C MET A 1 0.17 -24.04 -0.23
N SER A 2 -0.88 -23.27 -0.47
CA SER A 2 -0.76 -21.81 -0.62
C SER A 2 -0.48 -21.23 0.76
N MET A 3 0.75 -20.78 0.98
CA MET A 3 1.14 -20.11 2.22
C MET A 3 0.33 -18.81 2.31
N VAL A 4 -0.71 -18.79 3.15
CA VAL A 4 -1.46 -17.57 3.46
C VAL A 4 -0.48 -16.61 4.12
N THR A 5 0.02 -15.67 3.33
CA THR A 5 0.98 -14.70 3.82
C THR A 5 0.19 -13.66 4.60
N VAL A 6 0.11 -13.80 5.92
CA VAL A 6 -0.54 -12.80 6.76
C VAL A 6 0.24 -11.49 6.67
N ILE A 7 -0.26 -10.53 5.88
CA ILE A 7 0.33 -9.20 5.76
C ILE A 7 0.12 -8.46 7.09
N ARG A 8 1.21 -8.14 7.79
CA ARG A 8 1.17 -7.27 8.98
C ARG A 8 1.13 -5.81 8.57
N TRP A 9 0.13 -5.08 9.06
CA TRP A 9 -0.06 -3.66 8.76
C TRP A 9 -0.73 -2.91 9.92
N HIS A 10 -0.51 -1.60 9.97
CA HIS A 10 -1.19 -0.69 10.87
C HIS A 10 -1.46 0.66 10.18
N THR A 11 -2.31 1.49 10.78
CA THR A 11 -2.56 2.85 10.29
C THR A 11 -1.81 3.87 11.14
N GLU A 12 -1.12 4.79 10.49
CA GLU A 12 -0.46 5.92 11.13
C GLU A 12 -1.20 7.20 10.78
N LYS A 13 -1.52 8.02 11.79
CA LYS A 13 -2.12 9.35 11.59
C LYS A 13 -1.00 10.37 11.50
N SER A 14 -0.93 11.10 10.38
CA SER A 14 0.04 12.17 10.20
C SER A 14 -0.68 13.47 9.83
N GLY A 15 -0.36 14.56 10.53
CA GLY A 15 -0.83 15.92 10.21
C GLY A 15 -1.52 16.67 11.35
N ARG A 16 -1.24 17.98 11.46
CA ARG A 16 -1.80 18.91 12.48
C ARG A 16 -3.17 19.52 12.14
N ARG A 17 -3.67 19.42 10.89
CA ARG A 17 -4.89 20.13 10.44
C ARG A 17 -5.87 19.35 9.55
N LYS A 18 -5.45 18.23 8.95
CA LYS A 18 -6.32 17.24 8.30
C LYS A 18 -5.76 15.87 8.68
N GLU A 19 -6.56 14.99 9.27
CA GLU A 19 -6.12 13.65 9.66
C GLU A 19 -5.80 12.80 8.42
N HIS A 20 -4.56 12.87 7.94
CA HIS A 20 -4.10 11.97 6.88
C HIS A 20 -3.78 10.63 7.53
N VAL A 21 -4.63 9.64 7.25
CA VAL A 21 -4.36 8.25 7.61
C VAL A 21 -3.49 7.64 6.52
N SER A 22 -2.31 7.20 6.93
CA SER A 22 -1.37 6.43 6.14
C SER A 22 -1.47 4.97 6.56
N ILE A 23 -1.43 4.07 5.57
CA ILE A 23 -1.42 2.63 5.82
C ILE A 23 0.03 2.19 5.74
N ILE A 24 0.53 1.54 6.78
CA ILE A 24 1.91 1.11 6.89
C ILE A 24 1.93 -0.41 6.86
N ILE A 25 2.59 -0.97 5.85
CA ILE A 25 2.87 -2.40 5.73
C ILE A 25 4.19 -2.65 6.43
N GLU A 26 4.21 -3.52 7.45
CA GLU A 26 5.42 -3.77 8.25
C GLU A 26 6.42 -4.63 7.49
N LYS A 27 5.93 -5.68 6.84
CA LYS A 27 6.73 -6.57 6.02
C LYS A 27 5.84 -7.19 4.95
N TYR A 28 6.30 -7.11 3.72
CA TYR A 28 5.69 -7.81 2.59
C TYR A 28 6.74 -8.74 1.96
N PRO A 29 6.45 -10.01 1.65
CA PRO A 29 7.47 -10.97 1.18
C PRO A 29 8.29 -10.47 -0.01
N ARG A 30 7.62 -9.85 -0.98
CA ARG A 30 8.26 -9.28 -2.17
C ARG A 30 9.22 -8.12 -1.88
N CYS A 31 8.95 -7.35 -0.83
CA CYS A 31 9.67 -6.12 -0.52
C CYS A 31 10.66 -6.28 0.62
N GLY A 32 10.41 -7.24 1.52
CA GLY A 32 11.20 -7.52 2.73
C GLY A 32 11.23 -6.38 3.76
N LYS A 33 10.68 -5.20 3.45
CA LYS A 33 10.85 -3.96 4.21
C LYS A 33 9.51 -3.34 4.59
N LYS A 34 9.55 -2.49 5.62
CA LYS A 34 8.43 -1.63 6.03
C LYS A 34 8.22 -0.55 4.98
N GLY A 35 6.97 -0.28 4.60
CA GLY A 35 6.65 0.77 3.65
C GLY A 35 5.21 1.24 3.73
N ARG A 36 4.94 2.42 3.19
CA ARG A 36 3.62 3.02 3.16
C ARG A 36 2.85 2.56 1.94
N LEU A 37 1.67 1.96 2.14
CA LEU A 37 0.78 1.60 1.05
C LEU A 37 0.11 2.86 0.49
N THR A 38 0.24 3.05 -0.82
CA THR A 38 -0.42 4.11 -1.58
C THR A 38 -1.02 3.55 -2.85
N SER A 39 -2.12 4.15 -3.32
CA SER A 39 -2.67 3.86 -4.63
C SER A 39 -2.20 4.92 -5.62
N GLN A 40 -1.67 4.48 -6.76
CA GLN A 40 -1.50 5.35 -7.91
C GLN A 40 -2.51 4.95 -8.98
N GLY A 41 -3.48 5.82 -9.23
CA GLY A 41 -4.36 5.67 -10.39
C GLY A 41 -3.68 6.29 -11.60
N SER A 42 -3.51 5.52 -12.67
CA SER A 42 -3.28 6.10 -14.00
C SER A 42 -4.52 5.90 -14.85
N ARG A 43 -4.92 6.96 -15.58
CA ARG A 43 -6.02 6.90 -16.56
C ARG A 43 -5.78 5.84 -17.64
N ILE A 44 -4.52 5.47 -17.85
CA ILE A 44 -4.06 4.59 -18.94
C ILE A 44 -3.81 3.16 -18.45
N TYR A 45 -3.38 2.97 -17.19
CA TYR A 45 -2.88 1.68 -16.71
C TYR A 45 -3.68 1.09 -15.53
N GLY A 46 -4.86 1.64 -15.23
CA GLY A 46 -5.67 1.23 -14.09
C GLY A 46 -5.11 1.69 -12.73
N ARG A 47 -5.77 1.27 -11.65
CA ARG A 47 -5.30 1.50 -10.28
C ARG A 47 -4.16 0.53 -9.97
N ARG A 48 -3.02 1.07 -9.59
CA ARG A 48 -1.87 0.30 -9.08
C ARG A 48 -1.72 0.59 -7.59
N LEU A 49 -1.30 -0.42 -6.84
CA LEU A 49 -0.90 -0.27 -5.45
C LEU A 49 0.62 -0.23 -5.37
N ILE A 50 1.13 0.58 -4.45
CA ILE A 50 2.57 0.79 -4.29
C ILE A 50 2.87 0.75 -2.80
N ILE A 51 3.78 -0.11 -2.40
CA ILE A 51 4.38 -0.05 -1.06
C ILE A 51 5.62 0.84 -1.19
N LYS A 52 5.46 2.06 -0.69
CA LYS A 52 6.48 3.09 -0.76
C LYS A 52 7.46 2.97 0.40
N HIS A 53 8.71 2.73 0.09
CA HIS A 53 9.82 2.68 1.05
C HIS A 53 10.57 4.00 1.10
N SER A 54 10.51 4.78 0.02
CA SER A 54 11.18 6.07 -0.07
C SER A 54 10.44 7.18 0.67
N GLU A 55 11.19 8.08 1.31
CA GLU A 55 10.65 9.33 1.84
C GLU A 55 10.36 10.33 0.71
N GLY A 56 9.30 11.11 0.87
CA GLY A 56 8.86 12.13 -0.09
C GLY A 56 7.66 11.72 -0.94
N TRP A 57 7.40 12.44 -2.04
CA TRP A 57 6.23 12.24 -2.90
C TRP A 57 6.53 11.48 -4.20
N ARG A 58 7.77 11.58 -4.72
CA ARG A 58 8.22 10.85 -5.91
C ARG A 58 8.40 9.36 -5.63
N ILE A 59 8.05 8.51 -6.59
CA ILE A 59 8.29 7.07 -6.50
C ILE A 59 9.73 6.82 -6.96
N LYS A 60 10.46 5.99 -6.21
CA LYS A 60 11.86 5.66 -6.49
C LYS A 60 11.99 4.17 -6.83
N ALA A 61 13.12 3.80 -7.44
CA ALA A 61 13.42 2.42 -7.83
C ALA A 61 13.36 1.39 -6.67
N GLY A 62 13.42 1.85 -5.43
CA GLY A 62 13.28 1.01 -4.23
C GLY A 62 11.83 0.80 -3.75
N ASP A 63 10.83 1.37 -4.42
CA ASP A 63 9.42 1.18 -4.07
C ASP A 63 8.85 -0.06 -4.79
N CYS A 64 8.00 -0.82 -4.09
CA CYS A 64 7.39 -2.01 -4.65
C CYS A 64 6.07 -1.69 -5.34
N TYR A 65 5.92 -2.16 -6.58
CA TYR A 65 4.71 -1.97 -7.37
C TYR A 65 3.88 -3.23 -7.41
N PHE A 66 2.56 -3.07 -7.31
CA PHE A 66 1.57 -4.13 -7.39
C PHE A 66 0.51 -3.70 -8.39
N THR A 67 0.46 -4.43 -9.48
CA THR A 67 -0.60 -4.41 -10.48
C THR A 67 -1.65 -5.46 -10.11
N TRP A 68 -2.82 -5.39 -10.75
CA TRP A 68 -3.93 -6.29 -10.49
C TRP A 68 -3.63 -7.78 -10.75
N ASN A 69 -2.55 -8.09 -11.48
CA ASN A 69 -2.08 -9.45 -11.72
C ASN A 69 -1.07 -9.96 -10.70
N ASP A 70 -0.57 -9.11 -9.80
CA ASP A 70 0.44 -9.51 -8.84
C ASP A 70 -0.20 -10.28 -7.67
N GLU A 71 0.43 -11.38 -7.26
CA GLU A 71 0.03 -12.11 -6.05
C GLU A 71 0.06 -11.19 -4.82
N GLY A 72 -1.07 -11.15 -4.13
CA GLY A 72 -1.34 -10.30 -2.96
C GLY A 72 -1.80 -8.88 -3.29
N TYR A 73 -2.04 -8.54 -4.57
CA TYR A 73 -2.74 -7.31 -4.93
C TYR A 73 -4.12 -7.22 -4.26
N ASP A 74 -4.91 -8.30 -4.30
CA ASP A 74 -6.24 -8.33 -3.70
C ASP A 74 -6.20 -8.07 -2.19
N GLU A 75 -5.26 -8.71 -1.47
CA GLU A 75 -5.10 -8.47 -0.03
C GLU A 75 -4.69 -7.03 0.28
N LEU A 76 -3.72 -6.47 -0.46
CA LEU A 76 -3.31 -5.08 -0.32
C LEU A 76 -4.46 -4.13 -0.67
N TYR A 77 -5.28 -4.47 -1.67
CA TYR A 77 -6.42 -3.68 -2.09
C TYR A 77 -7.53 -3.69 -1.05
N GLU A 78 -7.81 -4.83 -0.45
CA GLU A 78 -8.78 -4.96 0.66
C GLU A 78 -8.33 -4.14 1.87
N ILE A 79 -7.05 -4.19 2.25
CA ILE A 79 -6.47 -3.33 3.29
C ILE A 79 -6.66 -1.85 2.92
N TYR A 80 -6.31 -1.48 1.70
CA TYR A 80 -6.44 -0.11 1.20
C TYR A 80 -7.89 0.37 1.29
N LYS A 81 -8.83 -0.43 0.78
CA LYS A 81 -10.28 -0.16 0.79
C LYS A 81 -10.80 -0.03 2.22
N LYS A 82 -10.42 -0.94 3.13
CA LYS A 82 -10.84 -0.92 4.54
C LYS A 82 -10.49 0.40 5.25
N VAL A 83 -9.38 1.04 4.89
CA VAL A 83 -8.94 2.30 5.52
C VAL A 83 -9.41 3.53 4.76
N ARG A 84 -9.38 3.51 3.41
CA ARG A 84 -9.65 4.68 2.56
C ARG A 84 -11.10 4.80 2.11
N LEU A 85 -11.77 3.69 1.83
CA LEU A 85 -13.16 3.67 1.33
C LEU A 85 -14.20 3.59 2.46
N LYS A 86 -13.82 3.15 3.66
CA LYS A 86 -14.69 3.18 4.86
C LYS A 86 -14.92 4.60 5.42
N ARG A 87 -14.29 5.63 4.83
CA ARG A 87 -14.45 7.05 5.15
C ARG A 87 -15.42 7.79 4.20
N ARG A 88 -16.15 7.05 3.36
CA ARG A 88 -17.18 7.61 2.46
C ARG A 88 -18.57 7.34 3.01
#